data_AF-A0AAW4S4E2-F1
#
_entry.id   AF-A0AAW4S4E2-F1
#
_cell.length_a   1.000
_cell.length_b   1.000
_cell.length_c   1.000
_cell.angle_alpha   90.00
_cell.angle_beta   90.00
_cell.angle_gamma   90.00
#
_symmetry.space_group_name_H-M   'P 1'
#
loop_
_entity.id
_entity.type
_entity.pdbx_description
1 polymer ?
#
loop_
_entity_poly.entity_id
_entity_poly.type
_entity_poly.pdbx_seq_one_letter_code
_entity_poly.pdbx_strand_id
1 'polypeptide(L)'
;MVAGMALTAAPTTALQGASKAYAQAQQTSPEKSLYERLGGVFAIAAVVDHFSDAVVKNPVVGQKSKNPQLREWHTKNLTRLPGLKFMRTLWVCDVSGGPLKFAATKPGATPLGLEEAHRNLRISPAEFDEVAAELGRSLDFAKVPKREKAEVLAAFAAHKDEVTAGSATVGKRG
;
A
#
# COMPACT_ATOMS: atom_id res chain seq x y z
N MET A 1 40.50 -74.75 17.99
CA MET A 1 39.24 -74.38 17.31
C MET A 1 38.79 -73.04 17.86
N VAL A 2 38.57 -72.07 16.97
CA VAL A 2 38.34 -70.66 17.26
C VAL A 2 36.83 -70.44 17.42
N ALA A 3 36.38 -69.82 18.51
CA ALA A 3 34.98 -69.46 18.72
C ALA A 3 34.86 -67.92 18.73
N GLY A 4 34.13 -67.40 17.74
CA GLY A 4 34.01 -65.99 17.42
C GLY A 4 33.07 -65.21 18.34
N MET A 5 33.45 -63.97 18.60
CA MET A 5 32.70 -62.99 19.38
C MET A 5 31.77 -62.23 18.41
N ALA A 6 30.45 -62.32 18.62
CA ALA A 6 29.47 -61.61 17.80
C ALA A 6 29.19 -60.22 18.41
N LEU A 7 29.57 -59.15 17.70
CA LEU A 7 29.12 -57.78 18.01
C LEU A 7 27.74 -57.55 17.39
N THR A 8 26.75 -57.25 18.23
CA THR A 8 25.45 -56.75 17.79
C THR A 8 25.51 -55.23 17.64
N ALA A 9 25.36 -54.74 16.40
CA ALA A 9 25.23 -53.32 16.12
C ALA A 9 23.80 -52.84 16.44
N ALA A 10 23.66 -51.83 17.30
CA ALA A 10 22.37 -51.20 17.58
C ALA A 10 21.90 -50.35 16.39
N PRO A 11 20.59 -50.31 16.08
CA PRO A 11 20.07 -49.52 14.98
C PRO A 11 20.10 -48.03 15.32
N THR A 12 20.92 -47.25 14.61
CA THR A 12 21.02 -45.78 14.68
C THR A 12 19.89 -45.04 13.95
N THR A 13 18.86 -45.75 13.48
CA THR A 13 17.82 -45.21 12.60
C THR A 13 16.82 -44.26 13.29
N ALA A 14 16.74 -44.23 14.61
CA ALA A 14 15.77 -43.38 15.33
C ALA A 14 16.12 -41.89 15.35
N LEU A 15 17.40 -41.52 15.25
CA LEU A 15 17.83 -40.11 15.32
C LEU A 15 17.67 -39.36 13.98
N GLN A 16 17.71 -40.06 12.86
CA GLN A 16 17.67 -39.45 11.52
C GLN A 16 16.25 -39.00 11.11
N GLY A 17 15.21 -39.70 11.58
CA GLY A 17 13.81 -39.35 11.33
C GLY A 17 13.36 -38.09 12.06
N ALA A 18 13.82 -37.91 13.31
CA ALA A 18 13.56 -36.72 14.10
C ALA A 18 14.18 -35.47 13.43
N SER A 19 15.45 -35.54 13.00
CA SER A 19 16.14 -34.42 12.36
C SER A 19 15.49 -33.96 11.04
N LYS A 20 14.92 -34.87 10.24
CA LYS A 20 14.17 -34.50 9.02
C LYS A 20 12.83 -33.82 9.34
N ALA A 21 12.13 -34.27 10.38
CA ALA A 21 10.88 -33.65 10.81
C ALA A 21 11.10 -32.24 11.39
N TYR A 22 12.18 -32.01 12.15
CA TYR A 22 12.56 -30.68 12.63
C TYR A 22 13.03 -29.75 11.49
N ALA A 23 13.73 -30.29 10.47
CA ALA A 23 14.14 -29.52 9.30
C ALA A 23 12.97 -29.18 8.35
N GLN A 24 11.95 -30.05 8.26
CA GLN A 24 10.71 -29.75 7.51
C GLN A 24 9.79 -28.78 8.26
N ALA A 25 9.76 -28.80 9.59
CA ALA A 25 8.98 -27.85 10.38
C ALA A 25 9.55 -26.41 10.37
N GLN A 26 10.81 -26.23 9.97
CA GLN A 26 11.42 -24.91 9.76
C GLN A 26 11.13 -24.30 8.37
N GLN A 27 10.43 -25.01 7.49
CA GLN A 27 10.01 -24.45 6.21
C GLN A 27 8.68 -23.69 6.35
N THR A 28 8.83 -22.37 6.26
CA THR A 28 7.85 -21.33 5.92
C THR A 28 6.78 -21.03 6.98
N SER A 29 7.14 -20.28 8.03
CA SER A 29 6.17 -19.29 8.53
C SER A 29 5.75 -18.41 7.34
N PRO A 30 4.44 -18.18 7.12
CA PRO A 30 3.99 -17.31 6.05
C PRO A 30 4.72 -15.97 6.13
N GLU A 31 5.14 -15.44 4.98
CA GLU A 31 5.71 -14.09 4.97
C GLU A 31 4.66 -13.11 5.50
N LYS A 32 5.10 -12.20 6.38
CA LYS A 32 4.23 -11.14 6.91
C LYS A 32 3.63 -10.34 5.75
N SER A 33 2.35 -10.04 5.88
CA SER A 33 1.65 -9.13 4.97
C SER A 33 2.37 -7.77 4.89
N LEU A 34 2.16 -7.03 3.81
CA LEU A 34 2.67 -5.66 3.73
C LEU A 34 2.11 -4.81 4.89
N TYR A 35 0.84 -5.01 5.27
CA TYR A 35 0.21 -4.35 6.41
C TYR A 35 1.01 -4.54 7.72
N GLU A 36 1.39 -5.77 8.02
CA GLU A 36 2.20 -6.08 9.21
C GLU A 36 3.61 -5.50 9.12
N ARG A 37 4.23 -5.54 7.93
CA ARG A 37 5.56 -4.95 7.71
C ARG A 37 5.55 -3.42 7.79
N LEU A 38 4.45 -2.78 7.43
CA LEU A 38 4.23 -1.34 7.57
C LEU A 38 3.94 -0.92 9.03
N GLY A 39 3.77 -1.86 9.96
CA GLY A 39 3.48 -1.56 11.37
C GLY A 39 1.99 -1.40 11.70
N GLY A 40 1.10 -1.84 10.80
CA GLY A 40 -0.35 -1.83 10.99
C GLY A 40 -0.98 -0.44 10.92
N VAL A 41 -2.28 -0.37 11.24
CA VAL A 41 -3.14 0.80 10.99
C VAL A 41 -2.62 2.10 11.60
N PHE A 42 -2.04 2.08 12.80
CA PHE A 42 -1.55 3.31 13.44
C PHE A 42 -0.33 3.90 12.72
N ALA A 43 0.61 3.06 12.29
CA ALA A 43 1.76 3.49 11.51
C ALA A 43 1.33 3.99 10.12
N ILE A 44 0.41 3.26 9.47
CA ILE A 44 -0.19 3.67 8.19
C ILE A 44 -0.89 5.01 8.33
N ALA A 45 -1.72 5.20 9.36
CA ALA A 45 -2.46 6.42 9.60
C ALA A 45 -1.53 7.62 9.80
N ALA A 46 -0.41 7.45 10.51
CA ALA A 46 0.58 8.50 10.70
C ALA A 46 1.24 8.93 9.37
N VAL A 47 1.58 7.98 8.49
CA VAL A 47 2.09 8.30 7.14
C VAL A 47 1.04 9.02 6.30
N VAL A 48 -0.21 8.54 6.33
CA VAL A 48 -1.33 9.12 5.57
C VAL A 48 -1.68 10.53 6.07
N ASP A 49 -1.58 10.77 7.37
CA ASP A 49 -1.78 12.08 7.99
C ASP A 49 -0.76 13.09 7.45
N HIS A 50 0.54 12.76 7.56
CA HIS A 50 1.63 13.56 7.00
C HIS A 50 1.47 13.79 5.49
N PHE A 51 1.23 12.72 4.73
CA PHE A 51 1.03 12.77 3.28
C PHE A 51 -0.11 13.70 2.87
N SER A 52 -1.26 13.60 3.55
CA SER A 52 -2.44 14.40 3.20
C SER A 52 -2.19 15.88 3.48
N ASP A 53 -1.49 16.23 4.55
CA ASP A 53 -1.10 17.61 4.85
C ASP A 53 -0.04 18.13 3.87
N ALA A 54 0.88 17.28 3.43
CA ALA A 54 1.88 17.62 2.42
C ALA A 54 1.24 17.90 1.06
N VAL A 55 0.28 17.07 0.62
CA VAL A 55 -0.48 17.29 -0.64
C VAL A 55 -1.20 18.63 -0.62
N VAL A 56 -1.81 19.02 0.51
CA VAL A 56 -2.49 20.33 0.64
C VAL A 56 -1.52 21.49 0.38
N LYS A 57 -0.28 21.37 0.88
CA LYS A 57 0.76 22.41 0.76
C LYS A 57 1.53 22.34 -0.56
N ASN A 58 1.43 21.23 -1.29
CA ASN A 58 2.16 21.00 -2.52
C ASN A 58 1.80 22.07 -3.59
N PRO A 59 2.80 22.69 -4.24
CA PRO A 59 2.54 23.79 -5.18
C PRO A 59 1.86 23.34 -6.49
N VAL A 60 1.98 22.07 -6.87
CA VAL A 60 1.45 21.52 -8.12
C VAL A 60 0.05 20.95 -7.92
N VAL A 61 -0.19 20.24 -6.82
CA VAL A 61 -1.44 19.47 -6.61
C VAL A 61 -2.30 19.99 -5.45
N GLY A 62 -1.81 20.96 -4.68
CA GLY A 62 -2.46 21.53 -3.50
C GLY A 62 -3.03 22.94 -3.73
N GLN A 63 -2.94 23.78 -2.69
CA GLN A 63 -3.52 25.13 -2.63
C GLN A 63 -3.05 26.10 -3.72
N LYS A 64 -1.89 25.85 -4.31
CA LYS A 64 -1.31 26.68 -5.39
C LYS A 64 -1.37 26.01 -6.75
N SER A 65 -2.06 24.88 -6.87
CA SER A 65 -2.19 24.12 -8.11
C SER A 65 -2.68 25.02 -9.25
N LYS A 66 -2.15 24.79 -10.46
CA LYS A 66 -2.67 25.43 -11.67
C LYS A 66 -4.05 24.88 -12.05
N ASN A 67 -4.35 23.62 -11.73
CA ASN A 67 -5.66 23.02 -11.91
C ASN A 67 -6.67 23.67 -10.95
N PRO A 68 -7.70 24.38 -11.47
CA PRO A 68 -8.63 25.12 -10.64
C PRO A 68 -9.47 24.21 -9.74
N GLN A 69 -9.79 22.98 -10.17
CA GLN A 69 -10.58 22.05 -9.36
C GLN A 69 -9.78 21.52 -8.16
N LEU A 70 -8.50 21.19 -8.36
CA LEU A 70 -7.60 20.84 -7.25
C LEU A 70 -7.41 22.02 -6.30
N ARG A 71 -7.13 23.21 -6.83
CA ARG A 71 -6.96 24.42 -6.01
C ARG A 71 -8.20 24.74 -5.19
N GLU A 72 -9.38 24.69 -5.78
CA GLU A 72 -10.66 24.92 -5.09
C GLU A 72 -10.88 23.88 -3.98
N TRP A 73 -10.65 22.60 -4.25
CA TRP A 73 -10.78 21.55 -3.24
C TRP A 73 -9.86 21.84 -2.02
N HIS A 74 -8.58 22.12 -2.27
CA HIS A 74 -7.58 22.34 -1.23
C HIS A 74 -7.69 23.70 -0.51
N THR A 75 -8.57 24.60 -0.95
CA THR A 75 -8.77 25.91 -0.31
C THR A 75 -10.14 26.07 0.34
N LYS A 76 -11.17 25.40 -0.19
CA LYS A 76 -12.57 25.57 0.26
C LYS A 76 -13.16 24.34 0.94
N ASN A 77 -12.55 23.17 0.81
CA ASN A 77 -13.13 21.91 1.27
C ASN A 77 -12.31 21.20 2.37
N LEU A 78 -11.36 21.90 3.00
CA LEU A 78 -10.46 21.30 4.00
C LEU A 78 -11.18 20.78 5.26
N THR A 79 -12.40 21.20 5.53
CA THR A 79 -13.24 20.60 6.59
C THR A 79 -13.49 19.11 6.37
N ARG A 80 -13.37 18.63 5.12
CA ARG A 80 -13.49 17.20 4.76
C ARG A 80 -12.18 16.43 4.87
N LEU A 81 -11.05 17.10 5.10
CA LEU A 81 -9.72 16.48 5.12
C LEU A 81 -9.59 15.34 6.16
N PRO A 82 -10.15 15.44 7.38
CA PRO A 82 -10.11 14.33 8.33
C PRO A 82 -10.76 13.05 7.79
N GLY A 83 -11.91 13.18 7.12
CA GLY A 83 -12.58 12.06 6.45
C GLY A 83 -11.73 11.49 5.30
N LEU A 84 -11.04 12.34 4.54
CA LEU A 84 -10.14 11.87 3.48
C LEU A 84 -8.93 11.11 4.04
N LYS A 85 -8.33 11.57 5.15
CA LYS A 85 -7.24 10.88 5.85
C LYS A 85 -7.69 9.49 6.31
N PHE A 86 -8.89 9.38 6.87
CA PHE A 86 -9.49 8.11 7.25
C PHE A 86 -9.67 7.16 6.06
N MET A 87 -10.29 7.62 4.97
CA MET A 87 -10.54 6.77 3.80
C MET A 87 -9.24 6.31 3.10
N ARG A 88 -8.23 7.18 3.04
CA ARG A 88 -6.89 6.83 2.54
C ARG A 88 -6.22 5.78 3.41
N THR A 89 -6.36 5.90 4.74
CA THR A 89 -5.84 4.92 5.70
C THR A 89 -6.51 3.55 5.49
N LEU A 90 -7.84 3.51 5.34
CA LEU A 90 -8.55 2.27 5.04
C LEU A 90 -8.10 1.63 3.72
N TRP A 91 -7.94 2.42 2.66
CA TRP A 91 -7.44 1.92 1.39
C TRP A 91 -6.03 1.30 1.52
N VAL A 92 -5.10 1.97 2.20
CA VAL A 92 -3.75 1.41 2.42
C VAL A 92 -3.82 0.14 3.27
N CYS A 93 -4.67 0.10 4.30
CA CYS A 93 -4.86 -1.10 5.11
C CYS A 93 -5.35 -2.28 4.25
N ASP A 94 -6.32 -2.06 3.38
CA ASP A 94 -6.88 -3.12 2.56
C ASP A 94 -5.88 -3.63 1.52
N VAL A 95 -5.29 -2.70 0.73
CA VAL A 95 -4.39 -3.05 -0.37
C VAL A 95 -3.08 -3.69 0.10
N SER A 96 -2.68 -3.44 1.35
CA SER A 96 -1.50 -4.06 1.97
C SER A 96 -1.78 -5.42 2.62
N GLY A 97 -3.01 -5.96 2.48
CA GLY A 97 -3.40 -7.25 3.04
C GLY A 97 -3.84 -7.20 4.51
N GLY A 98 -4.22 -6.02 5.00
CA GLY A 98 -4.68 -5.81 6.36
C GLY A 98 -6.15 -6.22 6.59
N PRO A 99 -6.58 -6.24 7.87
CA PRO A 99 -7.91 -6.69 8.27
C PRO A 99 -9.01 -5.65 8.00
N LEU A 100 -8.64 -4.37 7.84
CA LEU A 100 -9.59 -3.28 7.60
C LEU A 100 -9.83 -3.15 6.09
N LYS A 101 -11.09 -3.28 5.68
CA LYS A 101 -11.49 -3.23 4.27
C LYS A 101 -11.95 -1.85 3.86
N PHE A 102 -11.58 -1.46 2.63
CA PHE A 102 -12.05 -0.22 2.04
C PHE A 102 -13.42 -0.43 1.42
N ALA A 103 -14.32 0.52 1.65
CA ALA A 103 -15.61 0.58 0.98
C ALA A 103 -15.74 1.93 0.28
N ALA A 104 -16.03 1.90 -1.02
CA ALA A 104 -16.24 3.13 -1.78
C ALA A 104 -17.45 3.89 -1.24
N THR A 105 -17.29 5.21 -1.06
CA THR A 105 -18.42 6.10 -0.67
C THR A 105 -19.29 6.50 -1.85
N LYS A 106 -18.77 6.30 -3.07
CA LYS A 106 -19.47 6.49 -4.33
C LYS A 106 -19.23 5.25 -5.19
N PRO A 107 -20.28 4.50 -5.57
CA PRO A 107 -20.14 3.39 -6.49
C PRO A 107 -19.58 3.86 -7.83
N GLY A 108 -18.77 2.99 -8.44
CA GLY A 108 -18.16 3.21 -9.74
C GLY A 108 -18.13 1.91 -10.56
N ALA A 109 -17.37 1.91 -11.65
CA ALA A 109 -17.09 0.75 -12.48
C ALA A 109 -16.18 -0.27 -11.77
N THR A 110 -15.36 0.17 -10.81
CA THR A 110 -14.55 -0.71 -9.95
C THR A 110 -15.09 -0.74 -8.52
N PRO A 111 -14.76 -1.76 -7.71
CA PRO A 111 -15.09 -1.79 -6.29
C PRO A 111 -14.53 -0.60 -5.49
N LEU A 112 -13.47 0.05 -5.98
CA LEU A 112 -12.88 1.22 -5.35
C LEU A 112 -13.56 2.53 -5.76
N GLY A 113 -14.21 2.56 -6.94
CA GLY A 113 -14.94 3.72 -7.46
C GLY A 113 -14.08 4.99 -7.55
N LEU A 114 -12.77 4.83 -7.80
CA LEU A 114 -11.81 5.95 -7.77
C LEU A 114 -12.07 6.92 -8.92
N GLU A 115 -12.54 6.43 -10.06
CA GLU A 115 -12.92 7.27 -11.19
C GLU A 115 -14.03 8.23 -10.80
N GLU A 116 -15.10 7.80 -10.13
CA GLU A 116 -16.18 8.70 -9.71
C GLU A 116 -15.80 9.60 -8.54
N ALA A 117 -14.91 9.12 -7.66
CA ALA A 117 -14.36 9.93 -6.59
C ALA A 117 -13.49 11.10 -7.12
N HIS A 118 -12.78 10.91 -8.23
CA HIS A 118 -11.80 11.87 -8.76
C HIS A 118 -12.22 12.58 -10.06
N ARG A 119 -13.28 12.13 -10.76
CA ARG A 119 -13.72 12.63 -12.08
C ARG A 119 -13.76 14.15 -12.16
N ASN A 120 -14.37 14.79 -11.18
CA ASN A 120 -14.57 16.23 -11.15
C ASN A 120 -13.30 17.03 -10.82
N LEU A 121 -12.25 16.38 -10.30
CA LEU A 121 -10.96 17.02 -10.03
C LEU A 121 -10.10 17.16 -11.29
N ARG A 122 -10.45 16.43 -12.37
CA ARG A 122 -9.75 16.47 -13.67
C ARG A 122 -8.24 16.29 -13.53
N ILE A 123 -7.82 15.39 -12.65
CA ILE A 123 -6.41 15.11 -12.35
C ILE A 123 -5.74 14.59 -13.62
N SER A 124 -4.73 15.32 -14.09
CA SER A 124 -3.90 14.89 -15.21
C SER A 124 -2.92 13.79 -14.81
N PRO A 125 -2.37 13.02 -15.77
CA PRO A 125 -1.32 12.04 -15.48
C PRO A 125 -0.11 12.61 -14.73
N ALA A 126 0.31 13.84 -15.07
CA ALA A 126 1.44 14.50 -14.40
C ALA A 126 1.12 14.91 -12.96
N GLU A 127 -0.11 15.36 -12.70
CA GLU A 127 -0.56 15.66 -11.33
C GLU A 127 -0.67 14.38 -10.49
N PHE A 128 -1.13 13.27 -11.09
CA PHE A 128 -1.10 11.98 -10.41
C PHE A 128 0.33 11.58 -10.03
N ASP A 129 1.29 11.72 -10.95
CA ASP A 129 2.70 11.40 -10.70
C ASP A 129 3.29 12.27 -9.58
N GLU A 130 2.89 13.54 -9.50
CA GLU A 130 3.30 14.42 -8.40
C GLU A 130 2.70 14.00 -7.05
N VAL A 131 1.44 13.55 -7.01
CA VAL A 131 0.86 12.97 -5.80
C VAL A 131 1.61 11.69 -5.40
N ALA A 132 1.98 10.84 -6.35
CA ALA A 132 2.78 9.64 -6.09
C ALA A 132 4.19 10.01 -5.56
N ALA A 133 4.80 11.07 -6.07
CA ALA A 133 6.06 11.60 -5.56
C ALA A 133 5.93 12.13 -4.12
N GLU A 134 4.83 12.82 -3.78
CA GLU A 134 4.55 13.27 -2.42
C GLU A 134 4.33 12.11 -1.44
N LEU A 135 3.67 11.04 -1.89
CA LEU A 135 3.57 9.80 -1.12
C LEU A 135 4.96 9.20 -0.89
N GLY A 136 5.81 9.17 -1.92
CA GLY A 136 7.20 8.74 -1.82
C GLY A 136 7.99 9.52 -0.77
N ARG A 137 7.86 10.85 -0.75
CA ARG A 137 8.49 11.72 0.26
C ARG A 137 7.96 11.47 1.67
N SER A 138 6.67 11.20 1.82
CA SER A 138 6.05 10.90 3.13
C SER A 138 6.49 9.53 3.68
N LEU A 139 6.66 8.54 2.81
CA LEU A 139 7.23 7.25 3.16
C LEU A 139 8.69 7.38 3.60
N ASP A 140 9.48 8.24 2.92
CA ASP A 140 10.87 8.54 3.32
C ASP A 140 10.92 9.27 4.67
N PHE A 141 10.03 10.25 4.90
CA PHE A 141 9.90 10.94 6.18
C PHE A 141 9.66 9.96 7.33
N ALA A 142 8.78 8.98 7.11
CA ALA A 142 8.49 7.92 8.07
C ALA A 142 9.51 6.79 8.10
N LYS A 143 10.58 6.88 7.30
CA LYS A 143 11.67 5.89 7.21
C LYS A 143 11.18 4.48 6.87
N VAL A 144 10.16 4.38 6.02
CA VAL A 144 9.67 3.09 5.51
C VAL A 144 10.79 2.43 4.70
N PRO A 145 11.12 1.14 4.93
CA PRO A 145 12.20 0.51 4.19
C PRO A 145 11.91 0.40 2.69
N LYS A 146 12.98 0.33 1.88
CA LYS A 146 12.91 0.44 0.42
C LYS A 146 11.94 -0.54 -0.22
N ARG A 147 11.87 -1.77 0.29
CA ARG A 147 11.00 -2.82 -0.23
C ARG A 147 9.52 -2.43 -0.04
N GLU A 148 9.12 -2.15 1.19
CA GLU A 148 7.75 -1.77 1.55
C GLU A 148 7.34 -0.47 0.82
N LYS A 149 8.24 0.51 0.72
CA LYS A 149 8.01 1.73 -0.06
C LYS A 149 7.69 1.42 -1.52
N ALA A 150 8.47 0.55 -2.16
CA ALA A 150 8.24 0.17 -3.56
C ALA A 150 6.89 -0.53 -3.74
N GLU A 151 6.52 -1.42 -2.83
CA GLU A 151 5.23 -2.12 -2.86
C GLU A 151 4.05 -1.15 -2.69
N VAL A 152 4.15 -0.19 -1.75
CA VAL A 152 3.12 0.85 -1.56
C VAL A 152 2.98 1.74 -2.80
N LEU A 153 4.09 2.17 -3.40
CA LEU A 153 4.07 3.01 -4.60
C LEU A 153 3.54 2.25 -5.82
N ALA A 154 3.84 0.95 -5.94
CA ALA A 154 3.29 0.10 -7.00
C ALA A 154 1.76 -0.06 -6.84
N ALA A 155 1.28 -0.31 -5.62
CA ALA A 155 -0.15 -0.37 -5.32
C ALA A 155 -0.86 0.96 -5.64
N PHE A 156 -0.23 2.10 -5.33
CA PHE A 156 -0.75 3.42 -5.70
C PHE A 156 -0.82 3.60 -7.22
N ALA A 157 0.27 3.30 -7.93
CA ALA A 157 0.38 3.49 -9.38
C ALA A 157 -0.63 2.65 -10.18
N ALA A 158 -1.07 1.50 -9.66
CA ALA A 158 -2.08 0.65 -10.27
C ALA A 158 -3.43 1.36 -10.52
N HIS A 159 -3.70 2.47 -9.81
CA HIS A 159 -4.95 3.22 -9.93
C HIS A 159 -4.87 4.46 -10.83
N LYS A 160 -3.76 4.66 -11.56
CA LYS A 160 -3.56 5.86 -12.37
C LYS A 160 -4.67 6.10 -13.39
N ASP A 161 -5.09 5.04 -14.08
CA ASP A 161 -6.12 5.15 -15.13
C ASP A 161 -7.48 5.57 -14.56
N GLU A 162 -7.89 4.98 -13.42
CA GLU A 162 -9.14 5.33 -12.74
C GLU A 162 -9.13 6.79 -12.29
N VAL A 163 -8.07 7.22 -11.59
CA VAL A 163 -7.97 8.57 -11.01
C VAL A 163 -7.88 9.66 -12.10
N THR A 164 -7.24 9.35 -13.23
CA THR A 164 -7.03 10.32 -14.32
C THR A 164 -8.13 10.32 -15.37
N ALA A 165 -9.11 9.42 -15.28
CA ALA A 165 -10.20 9.28 -16.26
C ALA A 165 -10.97 10.58 -16.55
N GLY A 166 -11.08 11.48 -15.57
CA GLY A 166 -11.72 12.79 -15.74
C GLY A 166 -10.95 13.75 -16.66
N SER A 167 -9.63 13.63 -16.75
CA SER A 167 -8.78 14.53 -17.55
C SER A 167 -8.89 14.30 -19.06
N ALA A 168 -9.05 13.05 -19.49
CA ALA A 168 -9.15 12.65 -20.90
C ALA A 168 -10.38 13.25 -21.62
N THR A 169 -11.39 13.68 -20.88
CA THR A 169 -12.64 14.22 -21.43
C THR A 169 -12.53 15.66 -21.97
N VAL A 170 -11.42 16.36 -21.68
CA VAL A 170 -11.17 17.72 -22.18
C VAL A 170 -10.46 17.72 -23.55
N GLY A 171 -9.63 16.70 -23.84
CA GLY A 171 -8.84 16.62 -25.08
C GLY A 171 -9.66 16.35 -26.36
N LYS A 172 -10.97 16.09 -26.25
CA LYS A 172 -11.87 15.84 -27.39
C LYS A 172 -12.82 17.00 -27.72
N ARG A 173 -12.63 18.17 -27.10
CA ARG A 173 -13.35 19.40 -27.47
C ARG A 173 -12.35 20.48 -27.92
N GLY A 174 -11.64 20.16 -29.00
CA GLY A 174 -10.88 21.09 -29.82
C GLY A 174 -11.36 20.99 -31.25
#